data_AF-A0A173DYJ2-F1
#
_entry.id   AF-A0A173DYJ2-F1
#
_cell.length_a   1.000
_cell.length_b   1.000
_cell.length_c   1.000
_cell.angle_alpha   90.00
_cell.angle_beta   90.00
_cell.angle_gamma   90.00
#
_symmetry.space_group_name_H-M   'P 1'
#
loop_
_entity.id
_entity.type
_entity.pdbx_description
1 polymer ?
#
loop_
_entity_poly.entity_id
_entity_poly.type
_entity_poly.pdbx_seq_one_letter_code
_entity_poly.pdbx_strand_id
1 'polypeptide(L)'
;MTIFFSVLFSSVCLGVVFGAYCQLYYLIQTVLLSWKLLSRHAIAKRQALLSLAVFGGYSTTRLSQEIDFLTQYHHISWRQFLKYGYDILFAFSEMEDAQQQLLKEILESLQDRNEKEIIPFIEDFWASDNLFAFESTAYEQAVEKYLKQRSRPIFWLVSQVFHFLDLPAVCFSR
;
A
#
# COMPACT_ATOMS: atom_id res chain seq x y z
N MET A 1 -39.36 33.07 14.15
CA MET A 1 -38.29 33.16 13.14
C MET A 1 -36.97 32.54 13.58
N THR A 2 -36.52 32.78 14.82
CA THR A 2 -35.25 32.22 15.36
C THR A 2 -35.17 30.69 15.36
N ILE A 3 -36.25 30.00 15.73
CA ILE A 3 -36.29 28.51 15.74
C ILE A 3 -36.15 27.94 14.33
N PHE A 4 -36.87 28.51 13.35
CA PHE A 4 -36.80 28.06 11.95
C PHE A 4 -35.40 28.26 11.36
N PHE A 5 -34.79 29.43 11.60
CA PHE A 5 -33.42 29.70 11.18
C PHE A 5 -32.41 28.75 11.84
N SER A 6 -32.56 28.46 13.14
CA SER A 6 -31.71 27.51 13.86
C SER A 6 -31.79 26.10 13.26
N VAL A 7 -33.00 25.61 12.96
CA VAL A 7 -33.20 24.27 12.37
C VAL A 7 -32.56 24.20 10.99
N LEU A 8 -32.80 25.21 10.15
CA LEU A 8 -32.28 25.27 8.78
C LEU A 8 -30.74 25.39 8.77
N PHE A 9 -30.18 26.21 9.65
CA PHE A 9 -28.73 26.32 9.82
C PHE A 9 -28.12 24.99 10.29
N SER A 10 -28.70 24.36 11.30
CA SER A 10 -28.21 23.07 11.82
C SER A 10 -28.28 21.95 10.79
N SER A 11 -29.32 21.88 9.95
CA SER A 11 -29.40 20.87 8.88
C SER A 11 -28.33 21.07 7.81
N VAL A 12 -28.06 22.33 7.43
CA VAL A 12 -27.00 22.67 6.47
C VAL A 12 -25.63 22.29 7.04
N CYS A 13 -25.35 22.63 8.30
CA CYS A 13 -24.10 22.25 8.96
C CYS A 13 -23.91 20.71 9.01
N LEU A 14 -24.95 19.96 9.37
CA LEU A 14 -24.89 18.49 9.36
C LEU A 14 -24.65 17.93 7.96
N GLY A 15 -25.29 18.51 6.93
CA GLY A 15 -25.06 18.14 5.53
C GLY A 15 -23.60 18.36 5.10
N VAL A 16 -22.99 19.48 5.50
CA VAL A 16 -21.57 19.77 5.23
C VAL A 16 -20.65 18.75 5.92
N VAL A 17 -20.90 18.46 7.20
CA VAL A 17 -20.11 17.47 7.97
C VAL A 17 -20.22 16.08 7.34
N PHE A 18 -21.44 15.65 6.98
CA PHE A 18 -21.67 14.36 6.34
C PHE A 18 -21.00 14.28 4.96
N GLY A 19 -21.11 15.32 4.14
CA GLY A 19 -20.44 15.40 2.85
C GLY A 19 -18.92 15.29 2.97
N ALA A 20 -18.33 16.01 3.93
CA ALA A 20 -16.89 15.93 4.20
C ALA A 20 -16.46 14.55 4.72
N TYR A 21 -17.28 13.90 5.56
CA TYR A 21 -17.04 12.52 6.00
C TYR A 21 -17.03 11.55 4.82
N CYS A 22 -18.06 11.59 3.97
CA CYS A 22 -18.17 10.72 2.80
C CYS A 22 -17.00 10.92 1.85
N GLN A 23 -16.53 12.15 1.67
CA GLN A 23 -15.39 12.46 0.82
C GLN A 23 -14.06 11.93 1.41
N LEU A 24 -13.83 12.09 2.72
CA LEU A 24 -12.64 11.49 3.37
C LEU A 24 -12.68 9.97 3.32
N TYR A 25 -13.86 9.39 3.54
CA TYR A 25 -14.08 7.96 3.44
C TYR A 25 -13.76 7.45 2.02
N TYR A 26 -14.25 8.14 0.99
CA TYR A 26 -13.93 7.80 -0.40
C TYR A 26 -12.43 7.85 -0.69
N LEU A 27 -11.74 8.89 -0.20
CA LEU A 27 -10.29 9.04 -0.40
C LEU A 27 -9.49 7.92 0.27
N ILE A 28 -9.80 7.58 1.53
CA ILE A 28 -9.09 6.48 2.20
C ILE A 28 -9.41 5.13 1.55
N GLN A 29 -10.61 4.92 1.01
CA GLN A 29 -10.94 3.72 0.25
C GLN A 29 -10.14 3.63 -1.05
N THR A 30 -9.88 4.77 -1.71
CA THR A 30 -9.00 4.82 -2.88
C THR A 30 -7.58 4.42 -2.49
N VAL A 31 -7.04 4.97 -1.39
CA VAL A 31 -5.72 4.58 -0.86
C VAL A 31 -5.66 3.08 -0.57
N LEU A 32 -6.68 2.51 0.09
CA LEU A 32 -6.74 1.08 0.37
C LEU A 32 -6.80 0.23 -0.89
N LEU A 33 -7.52 0.68 -1.91
CA LEU A 33 -7.63 -0.05 -3.17
C LEU A 33 -6.28 -0.08 -3.89
N SER A 34 -5.58 1.06 -3.95
CA SER A 34 -4.21 1.12 -4.46
C SER A 34 -3.26 0.26 -3.63
N TRP A 35 -3.35 0.30 -2.29
CA TRP A 35 -2.56 -0.58 -1.41
C TRP A 35 -2.82 -2.07 -1.71
N LYS A 36 -4.07 -2.45 -1.94
CA LYS A 36 -4.44 -3.83 -2.25
C LYS A 36 -3.81 -4.30 -3.56
N LEU A 37 -3.84 -3.47 -4.60
CA LEU A 37 -3.20 -3.81 -5.88
C LEU A 37 -1.68 -3.87 -5.72
N LEU A 38 -1.09 -2.85 -5.07
CA LEU A 38 0.34 -2.76 -4.79
C LEU A 38 0.85 -4.00 -4.04
N SER A 39 0.22 -4.34 -2.91
CA SER A 39 0.57 -5.51 -2.10
C SER A 39 0.39 -6.83 -2.85
N ARG A 40 -0.61 -6.94 -3.74
CA ARG A 40 -0.78 -8.13 -4.59
C ARG A 40 0.43 -8.34 -5.52
N HIS A 41 0.90 -7.28 -6.17
CA HIS A 41 2.07 -7.37 -7.06
C HIS A 41 3.35 -7.61 -6.26
N ALA A 42 3.49 -6.97 -5.11
CA ALA A 42 4.59 -7.21 -4.17
C ALA A 42 4.66 -8.68 -3.69
N ILE A 43 3.51 -9.31 -3.42
CA ILE A 43 3.40 -10.74 -3.09
C ILE A 43 3.82 -11.60 -4.29
N ALA A 44 3.28 -11.34 -5.48
CA ALA A 44 3.60 -12.10 -6.69
C ALA A 44 5.11 -12.06 -7.01
N LYS A 45 5.71 -10.86 -6.89
CA LYS A 45 7.15 -10.64 -7.05
C LYS A 45 7.97 -11.51 -6.07
N ARG A 46 7.56 -11.57 -4.80
CA ARG A 46 8.22 -12.41 -3.78
C ARG A 46 7.97 -13.90 -3.98
N GLN A 47 6.82 -14.31 -4.50
CA GLN A 47 6.54 -15.71 -4.85
C GLN A 47 7.40 -16.18 -6.03
N ALA A 48 7.63 -15.33 -7.03
CA ALA A 48 8.56 -15.62 -8.13
C ALA A 48 10.00 -15.79 -7.61
N LEU A 49 10.46 -14.85 -6.75
CA LEU A 49 11.78 -14.98 -6.10
C LEU A 49 11.88 -16.21 -5.22
N LEU A 50 10.82 -16.57 -4.49
CA LEU A 50 10.80 -17.76 -3.65
C LEU A 50 10.97 -19.03 -4.49
N SER A 51 10.29 -19.08 -5.63
CA SER A 51 10.41 -20.20 -6.58
C SER A 51 11.83 -20.32 -7.14
N LEU A 52 12.46 -19.17 -7.49
CA LEU A 52 13.86 -19.10 -7.90
C LEU A 52 14.82 -19.55 -6.78
N ALA A 53 14.60 -19.08 -5.55
CA ALA A 53 15.41 -19.43 -4.39
C ALA A 53 15.35 -20.93 -4.09
N VAL A 54 14.16 -21.54 -4.13
CA VAL A 54 13.98 -22.99 -3.97
C VAL A 54 14.75 -23.75 -5.03
N PHE A 55 14.70 -23.29 -6.29
CA PHE A 55 15.42 -23.92 -7.38
C PHE A 55 16.96 -23.79 -7.23
N GLY A 56 17.42 -22.63 -6.74
CA GLY A 56 18.84 -22.35 -6.46
C GLY A 56 19.38 -22.96 -5.16
N GLY A 57 18.52 -23.47 -4.28
CA GLY A 57 18.92 -23.93 -2.94
C GLY A 57 19.30 -22.78 -1.99
N TYR A 58 18.82 -21.57 -2.27
CA TYR A 58 19.01 -20.38 -1.42
C TYR A 58 18.01 -20.37 -0.25
N SER A 59 18.35 -19.68 0.84
CA SER A 59 17.48 -19.59 2.03
C SER A 59 16.14 -18.92 1.73
N THR A 60 15.04 -19.61 2.02
CA THR A 60 13.67 -19.16 1.74
C THR A 60 12.99 -18.47 2.93
N THR A 61 13.63 -18.49 4.10
CA THR A 61 13.04 -18.02 5.37
C THR A 61 12.64 -16.55 5.31
N ARG A 62 13.50 -15.70 4.71
CA ARG A 62 13.23 -14.27 4.59
C ARG A 62 12.05 -13.99 3.66
N LEU A 63 12.05 -14.58 2.46
CA LEU A 63 11.00 -14.39 1.46
C LEU A 63 9.63 -14.87 1.95
N SER A 64 9.59 -15.99 2.67
CA SER A 64 8.34 -16.49 3.29
C SER A 64 7.81 -15.52 4.36
N GLN A 65 8.66 -15.01 5.25
CA GLN A 65 8.27 -14.00 6.23
C GLN A 65 7.73 -12.71 5.59
N GLU A 66 8.36 -12.23 4.51
CA GLU A 66 7.89 -11.05 3.79
C GLU A 66 6.52 -11.31 3.11
N ILE A 67 6.32 -12.50 2.53
CA ILE A 67 5.02 -12.89 1.96
C ILE A 67 3.94 -12.97 3.05
N ASP A 68 4.25 -13.55 4.20
CA ASP A 68 3.31 -13.66 5.32
C ASP A 68 2.91 -12.28 5.84
N PHE A 69 3.88 -11.37 6.00
CA PHE A 69 3.64 -9.98 6.36
C PHE A 69 2.69 -9.30 5.36
N LEU A 70 3.01 -9.37 4.06
CA LEU A 70 2.17 -8.74 3.03
C LEU A 70 0.77 -9.33 2.98
N THR A 71 0.65 -10.65 3.14
CA THR A 71 -0.63 -11.35 3.14
C THR A 71 -1.48 -10.94 4.34
N GLN A 72 -0.88 -10.80 5.52
CA GLN A 72 -1.53 -10.32 6.73
C GLN A 72 -2.14 -8.92 6.54
N TYR A 73 -1.42 -8.04 5.84
CA TYR A 73 -1.85 -6.64 5.63
C TYR A 73 -2.58 -6.38 4.31
N HIS A 74 -2.75 -7.39 3.45
CA HIS A 74 -3.46 -7.26 2.17
C HIS A 74 -4.96 -6.94 2.33
N HIS A 75 -5.59 -7.46 3.40
CA HIS A 75 -7.02 -7.29 3.70
C HIS A 75 -7.27 -6.53 5.01
N ILE A 76 -6.54 -5.44 5.21
CA ILE A 76 -6.68 -4.61 6.40
C ILE A 76 -7.84 -3.60 6.28
N SER A 77 -8.56 -3.37 7.38
CA SER A 77 -9.59 -2.33 7.43
C SER A 77 -8.97 -0.92 7.39
N TRP A 78 -9.68 0.07 6.84
CA TRP A 78 -9.15 1.44 6.72
C TRP A 78 -8.72 2.04 8.05
N ARG A 79 -9.44 1.73 9.14
CA ARG A 79 -9.10 2.21 10.49
C ARG A 79 -7.79 1.60 10.98
N GLN A 80 -7.59 0.31 10.78
CA GLN A 80 -6.35 -0.36 11.15
C GLN A 80 -5.20 0.09 10.26
N PHE A 81 -5.45 0.30 8.96
CA PHE A 81 -4.45 0.81 8.02
C PHE A 81 -3.97 2.20 8.42
N LEU A 82 -4.88 3.10 8.78
CA LEU A 82 -4.52 4.42 9.29
C LEU A 82 -3.79 4.36 10.63
N LYS A 83 -4.18 3.43 11.52
CA LYS A 83 -3.57 3.28 12.84
C LYS A 83 -2.13 2.73 12.77
N TYR A 84 -1.89 1.75 11.93
CA TYR A 84 -0.61 1.05 11.80
C TYR A 84 0.15 1.44 10.52
N GLY A 85 -0.29 2.50 9.82
CA GLY A 85 0.23 2.85 8.50
C GLY A 85 1.73 3.14 8.50
N TYR A 86 2.24 3.77 9.57
CA TYR A 86 3.69 3.98 9.74
C TYR A 86 4.46 2.66 9.80
N ASP A 87 4.05 1.74 10.66
CA ASP A 87 4.72 0.45 10.82
C ASP A 87 4.63 -0.37 9.52
N ILE A 88 3.45 -0.42 8.91
CA ILE A 88 3.20 -1.19 7.68
C ILE A 88 4.03 -0.65 6.53
N LEU A 89 3.99 0.66 6.29
CA LEU A 89 4.58 1.26 5.10
C LEU A 89 6.10 1.40 5.22
N PHE A 90 6.64 1.63 6.42
CA PHE A 90 8.10 1.63 6.61
C PHE A 90 8.68 0.23 6.47
N ALA A 91 8.09 -0.77 7.13
CA ALA A 91 8.52 -2.15 6.97
C ALA A 91 8.42 -2.58 5.50
N PHE A 92 7.35 -2.19 4.81
CA PHE A 92 7.21 -2.48 3.39
C PHE A 92 8.27 -1.78 2.52
N SER A 93 8.58 -0.51 2.79
CA SER A 93 9.66 0.22 2.09
C SER A 93 11.01 -0.47 2.27
N GLU A 94 11.36 -0.85 3.50
CA GLU A 94 12.62 -1.53 3.79
C GLU A 94 12.73 -2.88 3.06
N MET A 95 11.62 -3.61 2.94
CA MET A 95 11.56 -4.85 2.17
C MET A 95 11.81 -4.61 0.68
N GLU A 96 11.23 -3.56 0.08
CA GLU A 96 11.44 -3.23 -1.34
C GLU A 96 12.89 -2.75 -1.60
N ASP A 97 13.45 -1.91 -0.74
CA ASP A 97 14.83 -1.40 -0.87
C ASP A 97 15.86 -2.56 -0.89
N ALA A 98 15.63 -3.59 -0.08
CA ALA A 98 16.52 -4.74 -0.01
C ALA A 98 16.28 -5.79 -1.10
N GLN A 99 15.24 -5.64 -1.93
CA GLN A 99 14.83 -6.67 -2.88
C GLN A 99 15.79 -6.82 -4.06
N GLN A 100 16.38 -5.71 -4.53
CA GLN A 100 17.36 -5.76 -5.63
C GLN A 100 18.62 -6.54 -5.23
N GLN A 101 19.07 -6.38 -3.98
CA GLN A 101 20.20 -7.14 -3.46
C GLN A 101 19.85 -8.63 -3.37
N LEU A 102 18.67 -8.96 -2.85
CA LEU A 102 18.22 -10.33 -2.71
C LEU A 102 18.05 -11.03 -4.07
N LEU A 103 17.58 -10.33 -5.10
CA LEU A 103 17.54 -10.85 -6.46
C LEU A 103 18.94 -11.20 -6.97
N LYS A 104 19.94 -10.33 -6.78
CA LYS A 104 21.32 -10.58 -7.21
C LYS A 104 21.90 -11.82 -6.54
N GLU A 105 21.73 -11.95 -5.23
CA GLU A 105 22.20 -13.12 -4.47
C GLU A 105 21.55 -14.43 -4.96
N ILE A 106 20.24 -14.41 -5.27
CA ILE A 106 19.55 -15.57 -5.84
C ILE A 106 20.07 -15.89 -7.25
N LEU A 107 20.25 -14.89 -8.11
CA LEU A 107 20.78 -15.10 -9.47
C LEU A 107 22.22 -15.65 -9.45
N GLU A 108 23.07 -15.18 -8.54
CA GLU A 108 24.42 -15.73 -8.33
C GLU A 108 24.38 -17.19 -7.89
N SER A 109 23.42 -17.59 -7.05
CA SER A 109 23.23 -19.00 -6.66
C SER A 109 22.77 -19.92 -7.80
N LEU A 110 22.32 -19.34 -8.92
CA LEU A 110 21.77 -20.04 -10.07
C LEU A 110 22.76 -20.19 -11.24
N GLN A 111 23.98 -19.67 -11.11
CA GLN A 111 24.95 -19.51 -12.21
C GLN A 111 25.36 -20.82 -12.91
N ASP A 112 25.16 -21.98 -12.26
CA ASP A 112 25.48 -23.31 -12.80
C ASP A 112 24.26 -24.11 -13.30
N ARG A 113 23.07 -23.50 -13.37
CA ARG A 113 21.81 -24.20 -13.71
C ARG A 113 21.28 -23.91 -15.12
N ASN A 114 20.42 -24.81 -15.59
CA ASN A 114 19.89 -24.82 -16.95
C ASN A 114 18.95 -23.62 -17.17
N GLU A 115 19.36 -22.65 -17.99
CA GLU A 115 18.66 -21.37 -18.21
C GLU A 115 17.19 -21.53 -18.59
N LYS A 116 16.85 -22.57 -19.35
CA LYS A 116 15.48 -22.82 -19.84
C LYS A 116 14.44 -23.03 -18.73
N GLU A 117 14.85 -23.48 -17.55
CA GLU A 117 13.95 -23.72 -16.42
C GLU A 117 13.79 -22.47 -15.54
N ILE A 118 14.69 -21.50 -15.67
CA ILE A 118 14.79 -20.31 -14.81
C ILE A 118 14.12 -19.09 -15.44
N ILE A 119 14.24 -18.96 -16.76
CA ILE A 119 13.66 -17.86 -17.57
C ILE A 119 12.20 -17.54 -17.20
N PRO A 120 11.25 -18.50 -17.13
CA PRO A 120 9.85 -18.16 -16.85
C PRO A 120 9.65 -17.46 -15.49
N PHE A 121 10.40 -17.87 -14.45
CA PHE A 121 10.29 -17.23 -13.14
C PHE A 121 10.91 -15.82 -13.10
N ILE A 122 11.96 -15.59 -13.90
CA ILE A 122 12.55 -14.28 -14.08
C ILE A 122 11.57 -13.36 -14.84
N GLU A 123 10.92 -13.87 -15.88
CA GLU A 123 9.88 -13.14 -16.62
C GLU A 123 8.70 -12.76 -15.72
N ASP A 124 8.20 -13.70 -14.91
CA ASP A 124 7.13 -13.46 -13.94
C ASP A 124 7.52 -12.42 -12.89
N PHE A 125 8.78 -12.46 -12.42
CA PHE A 125 9.32 -11.46 -11.51
C PHE A 125 9.32 -10.06 -12.15
N TRP A 126 9.90 -9.90 -13.35
CA TRP A 126 9.98 -8.60 -14.02
C TRP A 126 8.61 -8.08 -14.45
N ALA A 127 7.69 -8.95 -14.86
CA ALA A 127 6.31 -8.57 -15.15
C ALA A 127 5.62 -8.00 -13.91
N SER A 128 5.82 -8.66 -12.76
CA SER A 128 5.27 -8.21 -11.48
C SER A 128 5.92 -6.92 -10.98
N ASP A 129 7.23 -6.76 -11.19
CA ASP A 129 7.98 -5.56 -10.82
C ASP A 129 7.55 -4.33 -11.65
N ASN A 130 7.33 -4.50 -12.94
CA ASN A 130 6.79 -3.44 -13.80
C ASN A 130 5.39 -3.00 -13.38
N LEU A 131 4.52 -3.95 -13.05
CA LEU A 131 3.18 -3.64 -12.53
C LEU A 131 3.25 -2.96 -11.16
N PHE A 132 4.17 -3.40 -10.31
CA PHE A 132 4.44 -2.78 -9.01
C PHE A 132 4.85 -1.32 -9.17
N ALA A 133 5.77 -1.01 -10.09
CA ALA A 133 6.23 0.37 -10.34
C ALA A 133 5.10 1.30 -10.84
N PHE A 134 4.14 0.76 -11.59
CA PHE A 134 2.95 1.50 -12.00
C PHE A 134 2.03 1.76 -10.81
N GLU A 135 1.72 0.73 -10.03
CA GLU A 135 0.80 0.82 -8.88
C GLU A 135 1.39 1.62 -7.71
N SER A 136 2.72 1.66 -7.55
CA SER A 136 3.38 2.46 -6.52
C SER A 136 3.12 3.95 -6.74
N THR A 137 3.22 4.39 -8.00
CA THR A 137 2.90 5.76 -8.39
C THR A 137 1.42 6.07 -8.14
N ALA A 138 0.51 5.14 -8.44
CA ALA A 138 -0.92 5.31 -8.18
C ALA A 138 -1.23 5.41 -6.68
N TYR A 139 -0.56 4.60 -5.86
CA TYR A 139 -0.66 4.65 -4.41
C TYR A 139 -0.15 5.99 -3.84
N GLU A 140 1.03 6.44 -4.26
CA GLU A 140 1.62 7.71 -3.82
C GLU A 140 0.69 8.90 -4.13
N GLN A 141 0.13 8.95 -5.34
CA GLN A 141 -0.85 9.97 -5.72
C GLN A 141 -2.14 9.91 -4.88
N ALA A 142 -2.62 8.70 -4.56
CA ALA A 142 -3.80 8.54 -3.71
C ALA A 142 -3.54 9.04 -2.29
N VAL A 143 -2.36 8.74 -1.71
CA VAL A 143 -1.93 9.23 -0.40
C VAL A 143 -1.79 10.75 -0.42
N GLU A 144 -1.09 11.32 -1.39
CA GLU A 144 -0.93 12.78 -1.51
C GLU A 144 -2.29 13.49 -1.56
N LYS A 145 -3.22 12.96 -2.36
CA LYS A 145 -4.58 13.51 -2.48
C LYS A 145 -5.36 13.41 -1.16
N TYR A 146 -5.25 12.31 -0.44
CA TYR A 146 -5.85 12.14 0.88
C TYR A 146 -5.32 13.17 1.87
N LEU A 147 -3.99 13.29 1.99
CA LEU A 147 -3.31 14.21 2.90
C LEU A 147 -3.67 15.68 2.60
N LYS A 148 -3.65 16.05 1.31
CA LYS A 148 -3.98 17.39 0.85
C LYS A 148 -5.45 17.77 1.08
N GLN A 149 -6.37 16.81 0.98
CA GLN A 149 -7.78 17.09 1.26
C GLN A 149 -8.03 17.17 2.77
N ARG A 150 -7.44 16.27 3.55
CA ARG A 150 -7.57 16.19 5.01
C ARG A 150 -7.09 17.46 5.71
N SER A 151 -6.05 18.11 5.21
CA SER A 151 -5.50 19.33 5.81
C SER A 151 -6.37 20.57 5.63
N ARG A 152 -7.42 20.52 4.79
CA ARG A 152 -8.35 21.65 4.61
C ARG A 152 -9.25 21.83 5.84
N PRO A 153 -9.65 23.06 6.22
CA PRO A 153 -10.28 23.33 7.53
C PRO A 153 -11.52 22.47 7.87
N ILE A 154 -12.46 22.33 6.93
CA ILE A 154 -13.69 21.53 7.13
C ILE A 154 -13.34 20.05 7.31
N PHE A 155 -12.40 19.55 6.51
CA PHE A 155 -11.97 18.16 6.54
C PHE A 155 -11.09 17.86 7.74
N TRP A 156 -10.31 18.84 8.22
CA TRP A 156 -9.51 18.71 9.42
C TRP A 156 -10.41 18.47 10.64
N LEU A 157 -11.47 19.28 10.81
CA LEU A 157 -12.45 19.07 11.88
C LEU A 157 -13.10 17.69 11.80
N VAL A 158 -13.58 17.30 10.62
CA VAL A 158 -14.20 15.98 10.41
C VAL A 158 -13.18 14.85 10.67
N SER A 159 -11.93 15.03 10.26
CA SER A 159 -10.87 14.04 10.48
C SER A 159 -10.59 13.80 11.96
N GLN A 160 -10.62 14.86 12.78
CA GLN A 160 -10.45 14.75 14.23
C GLN A 160 -11.63 14.04 14.87
N VAL A 161 -12.86 14.43 14.52
CA VAL A 161 -14.08 13.83 15.09
C VAL A 161 -14.22 12.34 14.73
N PHE A 162 -13.95 11.98 13.48
CA PHE A 162 -14.14 10.62 12.97
C PHE A 162 -12.85 9.79 12.91
N HIS A 163 -11.75 10.30 13.48
CA HIS A 163 -10.46 9.61 13.59
C HIS A 163 -9.85 9.19 12.25
N PHE A 164 -9.94 10.06 11.24
CA PHE A 164 -9.14 9.92 10.02
C PHE A 164 -7.71 10.39 10.32
N LEU A 165 -6.84 9.43 10.66
CA LEU A 165 -5.44 9.69 11.02
C LEU A 165 -4.59 10.04 9.81
N ASP A 166 -3.36 10.48 10.09
CA ASP A 166 -2.36 10.74 9.06
C ASP A 166 -1.82 9.45 8.43
N LEU A 167 -1.16 9.59 7.28
CA LEU A 167 -0.40 8.52 6.65
C LEU A 167 1.02 9.02 6.33
N PRO A 168 2.03 8.16 6.44
CA PRO A 168 3.35 8.50 5.96
C PRO A 168 3.34 8.61 4.42
N ALA A 169 3.90 9.70 3.93
CA ALA A 169 4.24 9.83 2.52
C ALA A 169 5.54 9.05 2.27
N VAL A 170 5.41 7.76 1.95
CA VAL A 170 6.53 6.91 1.53
C VAL A 170 6.63 6.97 0.01
N CYS A 171 7.83 7.25 -0.49
CA CYS A 171 8.14 7.05 -1.90
C CYS A 171 8.87 5.72 -2.04
N PHE A 172 8.35 4.82 -2.86
CA PHE A 172 9.03 3.55 -3.11
C PHE A 172 10.18 3.80 -4.09
N SER A 173 11.39 3.37 -3.71
CA SER A 173 12.57 3.48 -4.56
C SER A 173 12.36 2.67 -5.86
N ARG A 174 12.93 3.18 -6.96
CA ARG A 174 12.89 2.55 -8.29
C ARG A 174 14.21 1.86 -8.57
#